data_AF-A0A3A0U7R0-F1
#
_entry.id   AF-A0A3A0U7R0-F1
#
_cell.length_a   1.000
_cell.length_b   1.000
_cell.length_c   1.000
_cell.angle_alpha   90.00
_cell.angle_beta   90.00
_cell.angle_gamma   90.00
#
_symmetry.space_group_name_H-M   'P 1'
#
loop_
_entity.id
_entity.type
_entity.pdbx_description
1 polymer ?
#
loop_
_entity_poly.entity_id
_entity_poly.type
_entity_poly.pdbx_seq_one_letter_code
_entity_poly.pdbx_strand_id
1 'polypeptide(L)'
;MNQWGQFLSPYKQAVDELKIKLKGLRKQYEVEDNASPIEFVTGRVKPMTSIIDKANKRQISFDRLHEEMYDIAGLRLMCQFVDDIDIV
;
A
#
# COMPACT_ATOMS: atom_id res chain seq x y z
N MET A 1 5.86 -3.05 -25.21
CA MET A 1 5.29 -2.92 -23.84
C MET A 1 5.67 -1.55 -23.30
N ASN A 2 4.75 -0.86 -22.61
CA ASN A 2 5.02 0.45 -22.01
C ASN A 2 6.04 0.29 -20.86
N GLN A 3 7.17 1.02 -20.85
CA GLN A 3 8.23 0.90 -19.83
C GLN A 3 7.68 1.02 -18.40
N TRP A 4 6.70 1.89 -18.22
CA TRP A 4 6.00 2.07 -16.96
C TRP A 4 5.15 0.87 -16.53
N GLY A 5 4.59 0.13 -17.48
CA GLY A 5 3.86 -1.10 -17.17
C GLY A 5 4.77 -2.16 -16.56
N GLN A 6 6.01 -2.27 -17.05
CA GLN A 6 7.03 -3.15 -16.48
C GLN A 6 7.51 -2.64 -15.11
N PHE A 7 7.82 -1.35 -15.01
CA PHE A 7 8.26 -0.72 -13.76
C PHE A 7 7.23 -0.84 -12.63
N LEU A 8 5.94 -0.64 -12.92
CA LEU A 8 4.87 -0.67 -11.91
C LEU A 8 4.37 -2.09 -11.58
N SER A 9 4.75 -3.10 -12.38
CA SER A 9 4.28 -4.47 -12.20
C SER A 9 4.61 -5.05 -10.81
N PRO A 10 5.85 -4.93 -10.28
CA PRO A 10 6.17 -5.44 -8.95
C PRO A 10 5.37 -4.74 -7.84
N TYR A 11 5.13 -3.43 -7.98
CA TYR A 11 4.33 -2.67 -7.01
C TYR A 11 2.87 -3.11 -7.00
N LYS A 12 2.31 -3.44 -8.17
CA LYS A 12 0.94 -3.97 -8.26
C LYS A 12 0.83 -5.32 -7.54
N GLN A 13 1.79 -6.21 -7.81
CA GLN A 13 1.87 -7.50 -7.14
C GLN A 13 1.99 -7.33 -5.62
N ALA A 14 2.90 -6.48 -5.15
CA ALA A 14 3.09 -6.21 -3.73
C ALA A 14 1.80 -5.71 -3.05
N VAL A 15 1.07 -4.79 -3.69
CA VAL A 15 -0.22 -4.30 -3.17
C VAL A 15 -1.24 -5.44 -3.03
N ASP A 16 -1.34 -6.32 -4.03
CA ASP A 16 -2.30 -7.42 -4.00
C ASP A 16 -1.95 -8.47 -2.95
N GLU A 17 -0.67 -8.84 -2.82
CA GLU A 17 -0.19 -9.77 -1.79
C GLU A 17 -0.38 -9.23 -0.37
N LEU A 18 -0.02 -7.96 -0.14
CA LEU A 18 -0.17 -7.33 1.17
C LEU A 18 -1.63 -7.16 1.55
N LYS A 19 -2.51 -6.83 0.60
CA LYS A 19 -3.97 -6.81 0.85
C LYS A 19 -4.47 -8.17 1.33
N ILE A 20 -4.00 -9.27 0.75
CA ILE A 20 -4.40 -10.61 1.17
C ILE A 20 -3.91 -10.89 2.60
N LYS A 21 -2.63 -10.61 2.89
CA LYS A 21 -2.04 -10.83 4.21
C LYS A 21 -2.75 -10.04 5.31
N LEU A 22 -2.99 -8.75 5.09
CA LEU A 22 -3.65 -7.88 6.07
C LEU A 22 -5.14 -8.22 6.27
N LYS A 23 -5.84 -8.62 5.21
CA LYS A 23 -7.19 -9.21 5.35
C LYS A 23 -7.18 -10.52 6.13
N GLY A 24 -6.08 -11.28 6.03
CA GLY A 24 -5.85 -12.47 6.82
C GLY A 24 -5.77 -12.18 8.32
N LEU A 25 -5.07 -11.11 8.72
CA LEU A 25 -5.00 -10.69 10.13
C LEU A 25 -6.39 -10.47 10.72
N ARG A 26 -7.26 -9.72 10.02
CA ARG A 26 -8.65 -9.53 10.45
C ARG A 26 -9.37 -10.86 10.70
N LYS A 27 -9.22 -11.83 9.79
CA LYS A 27 -9.85 -13.15 9.94
C LYS A 27 -9.31 -13.94 11.14
N GLN A 28 -8.05 -13.71 11.54
CA GLN A 28 -7.49 -14.37 12.72
C GLN A 28 -8.16 -13.87 14.00
N TYR A 29 -8.38 -12.56 14.13
CA TYR A 29 -9.15 -12.00 15.25
C TYR A 29 -10.58 -12.55 15.32
N GLU A 30 -11.25 -12.69 14.16
CA GLU A 30 -12.60 -13.27 14.07
C GLU A 30 -12.64 -14.75 14.55
N VAL A 31 -11.56 -15.51 14.37
CA VAL A 31 -11.45 -16.92 14.85
C VAL A 31 -11.23 -16.99 16.36
N GLU A 32 -10.55 -16.00 16.94
CA GLU A 32 -10.30 -15.90 18.38
C GLU A 32 -11.46 -15.26 19.16
N ASP A 33 -12.60 -15.02 18.48
CA ASP A 33 -13.79 -14.32 19.02
C ASP A 33 -13.46 -12.91 19.56
N ASN A 34 -12.41 -12.29 18.99
CA ASN A 34 -11.91 -10.97 19.35
C ASN A 34 -12.33 -9.93 18.30
N ALA A 35 -12.55 -8.69 18.75
CA ALA A 35 -12.75 -7.57 17.83
C ALA A 35 -11.43 -7.28 17.08
N SER A 36 -11.49 -7.31 15.74
CA SER A 36 -10.34 -6.96 14.91
C SER A 36 -10.11 -5.45 14.94
N PRO A 37 -8.89 -4.97 15.23
CA PRO A 37 -8.55 -3.54 15.12
C PRO A 37 -8.59 -3.05 13.66
N ILE A 38 -8.51 -3.98 12.70
CA ILE A 38 -8.61 -3.69 11.26
C ILE A 38 -10.05 -3.93 10.80
N GLU A 39 -10.71 -2.88 10.34
CA GLU A 39 -12.03 -2.94 9.72
C GLU A 39 -11.91 -3.23 8.21
N PHE A 40 -11.19 -2.41 7.45
CA PHE A 40 -11.03 -2.61 6.01
C PHE A 40 -9.61 -2.36 5.54
N VAL A 41 -9.15 -3.17 4.59
CA VAL A 41 -7.85 -2.98 3.92
C VAL A 41 -8.09 -2.62 2.46
N THR A 42 -7.61 -1.44 2.08
CA THR A 42 -7.55 -1.01 0.68
C THR A 42 -6.10 -0.78 0.28
N GLY A 43 -5.81 -0.81 -1.01
CA GLY A 43 -4.48 -0.56 -1.52
C GLY A 43 -4.51 -0.25 -3.00
N ARG A 44 -3.54 0.53 -3.45
CA ARG A 44 -3.40 0.92 -4.85
C ARG A 44 -1.94 1.19 -5.19
N VAL A 45 -1.62 1.04 -6.47
CA VAL A 45 -0.41 1.63 -7.04
C VAL A 45 -0.71 3.08 -7.38
N LYS A 46 0.24 3.96 -7.08
CA LYS A 46 0.12 5.38 -7.38
C LYS A 46 -0.03 5.62 -8.88
N PRO A 47 -0.95 6.51 -9.33
CA PRO A 47 -1.06 6.85 -10.73
C PRO A 47 0.23 7.46 -11.26
N MET A 48 0.55 7.11 -12.50
CA MET A 48 1.67 7.62 -13.29
C MET A 48 1.89 9.14 -13.17
N THR A 49 0.84 9.91 -13.40
CA THR A 49 0.87 11.37 -13.33
C THR A 49 1.31 11.85 -11.95
N SER A 50 0.76 11.25 -10.89
CA SER A 50 1.13 11.57 -9.51
C SER A 50 2.55 11.13 -9.12
N ILE A 51 3.09 10.08 -9.75
CA ILE A 51 4.49 9.68 -9.58
C ILE A 51 5.40 10.74 -10.19
N ILE A 52 5.15 11.12 -11.45
CA ILE A 52 5.93 12.13 -12.17
C ILE A 52 5.89 13.48 -11.42
N ASP A 53 4.71 13.94 -11.00
CA ASP A 53 4.55 15.19 -10.26
C ASP A 53 5.35 15.19 -8.95
N LYS A 54 5.34 14.06 -8.22
CA LYS A 54 6.06 13.95 -6.95
C LYS A 54 7.56 13.83 -7.16
N ALA A 55 7.99 13.12 -8.19
CA ALA A 55 9.39 13.00 -8.58
C ALA A 55 9.97 14.37 -8.92
N ASN A 56 9.26 15.16 -9.74
CA ASN A 56 9.66 16.52 -10.11
C ASN A 56 9.76 17.44 -8.89
N LYS A 57 8.76 17.42 -8.00
CA LYS A 57 8.76 18.22 -6.76
C LYS A 57 9.92 17.87 -5.82
N ARG A 58 10.37 16.62 -5.83
CA ARG A 58 11.45 16.12 -4.97
C ARG A 58 12.79 15.98 -5.69
N GLN A 59 12.85 16.36 -6.97
CA GLN A 59 14.03 16.22 -7.84
C GLN A 59 14.59 14.78 -7.88
N ILE A 60 13.68 13.79 -7.89
CA ILE A 60 14.03 12.37 -7.97
C ILE A 60 14.11 11.99 -9.46
N SER A 61 15.23 11.42 -9.87
CA SER A 61 15.42 10.91 -11.23
C SER A 61 14.73 9.55 -11.40
N PHE A 62 14.37 9.19 -12.64
CA PHE A 62 13.57 7.97 -12.91
C PHE A 62 14.26 6.70 -12.40
N ASP A 63 15.57 6.61 -12.57
CA ASP A 63 16.43 5.52 -12.10
C ASP A 63 16.41 5.37 -10.57
N ARG A 64 16.23 6.46 -9.82
CA ARG A 64 16.18 6.48 -8.35
C ARG A 64 14.78 6.38 -7.76
N LEU A 65 13.73 6.34 -8.59
CA LEU A 65 12.34 6.25 -8.10
C LEU A 65 12.12 5.07 -7.16
N HIS A 66 12.75 3.93 -7.45
CA HIS A 66 12.58 2.72 -6.66
C HIS A 66 13.21 2.82 -5.25
N GLU A 67 14.24 3.65 -5.08
CA GLU A 67 14.95 3.84 -3.81
C GLU A 67 14.37 5.00 -2.99
N GLU A 68 13.94 6.07 -3.67
CA GLU A 68 13.60 7.34 -3.03
C GLU A 68 12.08 7.60 -2.91
N MET A 69 11.23 6.85 -3.63
CA MET A 69 9.78 7.01 -3.57
C MET A 69 9.08 5.84 -2.88
N TYR A 70 8.90 5.96 -1.57
CA TYR A 70 8.31 4.92 -0.73
C TYR A 70 6.80 4.69 -0.92
N ASP A 71 6.07 5.61 -1.56
CA ASP A 71 4.60 5.55 -1.69
C ASP A 71 4.12 5.18 -3.10
N ILE A 72 4.92 4.43 -3.88
CA ILE A 72 4.48 3.87 -5.17
C ILE A 72 3.41 2.79 -4.94
N ALA A 73 3.66 1.86 -4.01
CA ALA A 73 2.68 0.91 -3.51
C ALA A 73 2.10 1.43 -2.20
N GLY A 74 0.85 1.89 -2.21
CA GLY A 74 0.18 2.43 -1.03
C GLY A 74 -0.90 1.49 -0.51
N LEU A 75 -0.89 1.23 0.81
CA LEU A 75 -1.95 0.55 1.53
C LEU A 75 -2.65 1.52 2.48
N ARG A 76 -3.91 1.22 2.79
CA ARG A 76 -4.68 1.91 3.83
C ARG A 76 -5.41 0.86 4.64
N LEU A 77 -5.17 0.88 5.94
CA LEU A 77 -5.94 0.17 6.92
C LEU A 77 -6.92 1.15 7.56
N MET A 78 -8.20 0.77 7.58
CA MET A 78 -9.24 1.50 8.28
C MET A 78 -9.49 0.79 9.61
N CYS A 79 -9.46 1.55 10.69
CA CYS A 79 -9.76 1.08 12.03
C CYS A 79 -11.09 1.71 12.50
N GLN A 80 -11.75 1.07 13.46
CA GLN A 80 -13.02 1.57 13.99
C GLN A 80 -12.78 2.71 14.99
N PHE A 81 -11.76 2.56 15.84
CA PHE A 81 -11.41 3.53 16.88
C PHE A 81 -10.00 4.10 16.69
N VAL A 82 -9.73 5.24 17.35
CA VAL A 82 -8.39 5.85 17.33
C VAL A 82 -7.39 4.98 18.09
N ASP A 83 -7.83 4.37 19.19
CA ASP A 83 -6.99 3.50 20.03
C ASP A 83 -6.52 2.24 19.29
N ASP A 84 -7.24 1.82 18.23
CA ASP A 84 -6.84 0.70 17.39
C ASP A 84 -5.59 1.00 16.55
N ILE A 85 -5.23 2.28 16.36
CA ILE A 85 -4.07 2.68 15.54
C ILE A 85 -2.76 2.17 16.14
N ASP A 86 -2.64 2.15 17.46
CA ASP A 86 -1.43 1.67 18.16
C ASP A 86 -1.31 0.14 18.19
N ILE A 87 -2.40 -0.57 17.86
CA ILE A 87 -2.46 -2.04 17.82
C ILE A 87 -2.06 -2.58 16.44
N VAL A 88 -2.32 -1.81 15.37
CA VAL A 88 -2.05 -2.16 13.96
C VAL A 88 -0.59 -1.92 13.58
#